data_AF-A0A222EN07-F1
#
_entry.id   AF-A0A222EN07-F1
#
_cell.length_a   1.000
_cell.length_b   1.000
_cell.length_c   1.000
_cell.angle_alpha   90.00
_cell.angle_beta   90.00
_cell.angle_gamma   90.00
#
_symmetry.space_group_name_H-M   'P 1'
#
loop_
_entity.id
_entity.type
_entity.pdbx_description
1 polymer ?
#
loop_
_entity_poly.entity_id
_entity_poly.type
_entity_poly.pdbx_seq_one_letter_code
_entity_poly.pdbx_strand_id
1 'polypeptide(L)'
;MNKKLIIPLTITLSCSFILQILTLSLLKFVNINKKNDYLVQLNLWIWIFCILAMAFIITILITILLKKKNTFFVCSILCIIFGIYLSLSFIVVSYYFGVPNIIIGIILLTIGSIYINKNKDNYY
;
A
#
# COMPACT_ATOMS: atom_id res chain seq x y z
N MET A 1 -20.69 5.18 -11.07
CA MET A 1 -19.25 5.49 -10.88
C MET A 1 -19.05 6.98 -11.06
N ASN A 2 -18.76 7.75 -10.00
CA ASN A 2 -18.06 9.02 -10.25
C ASN A 2 -16.66 8.64 -10.70
N LYS A 3 -16.44 8.54 -12.03
CA LYS A 3 -15.17 8.18 -12.67
C LYS A 3 -13.97 8.95 -12.08
N LYS A 4 -14.24 10.10 -11.46
CA LYS A 4 -13.31 11.00 -10.77
C LYS A 4 -12.48 10.36 -9.64
N LEU A 5 -12.92 9.30 -8.95
CA LEU A 5 -12.18 8.73 -7.80
C LEU A 5 -11.39 7.45 -8.11
N ILE A 6 -11.68 6.77 -9.22
CA ILE A 6 -10.92 5.57 -9.61
C ILE A 6 -9.56 5.94 -10.17
N ILE A 7 -9.48 7.05 -10.91
CA ILE A 7 -8.23 7.59 -11.44
C ILE A 7 -7.22 7.86 -10.30
N PRO A 8 -7.53 8.66 -9.26
CA PRO A 8 -6.58 8.91 -8.16
C PRO A 8 -6.26 7.62 -7.39
N LEU A 9 -7.21 6.70 -7.21
CA LEU A 9 -6.94 5.40 -6.59
C LEU A 9 -5.90 4.59 -7.40
N THR A 10 -6.10 4.47 -8.71
CA THR A 10 -5.16 3.74 -9.57
C THR A 10 -3.78 4.39 -9.59
N ILE A 11 -3.69 5.73 -9.66
CA ILE A 11 -2.41 6.46 -9.60
C ILE A 11 -1.70 6.17 -8.28
N THR A 12 -2.43 6.21 -7.16
CA THR A 12 -1.86 5.97 -5.83
C THR A 12 -1.34 4.53 -5.69
N LEU A 13 -2.09 3.55 -6.20
CA LEU A 13 -1.66 2.15 -6.25
C LEU A 13 -0.43 1.95 -7.13
N SER A 14 -0.36 2.60 -8.30
CA SER A 14 0.80 2.56 -9.19
C SER A 14 2.04 3.19 -8.54
N CYS A 15 1.90 4.34 -7.90
CA CYS A 15 2.99 4.97 -7.14
C CYS A 15 3.48 4.06 -6.00
N SER A 16 2.55 3.45 -5.26
CA SER A 16 2.89 2.50 -4.20
C SER A 16 3.66 1.31 -4.76
N PHE A 17 3.24 0.75 -5.89
CA PHE A 17 3.92 -0.37 -6.55
C PHE A 17 5.36 -0.03 -6.94
N ILE A 18 5.57 1.13 -7.56
CA ILE A 18 6.90 1.61 -7.95
C ILE A 18 7.80 1.78 -6.73
N LEU A 19 7.28 2.35 -5.64
CA LEU A 19 8.04 2.51 -4.40
C LEU A 19 8.44 1.18 -3.76
N GLN A 20 7.57 0.16 -3.77
CA GLN A 20 7.94 -1.16 -3.25
C GLN A 20 9.03 -1.82 -4.10
N ILE A 21 8.98 -1.70 -5.42
CA ILE A 21 10.06 -2.18 -6.31
C ILE A 21 11.37 -1.46 -6.03
N LEU A 22 11.33 -0.13 -5.90
CA LEU A 22 12.50 0.68 -5.61
C LEU A 22 13.12 0.31 -4.24
N THR A 23 12.27 0.05 -3.25
CA THR A 23 12.71 -0.37 -1.91
C THR A 23 13.42 -1.73 -1.98
N LEU A 24 12.86 -2.70 -2.72
CA LEU A 24 13.46 -4.02 -2.93
C LEU A 24 14.76 -3.98 -3.74
N SER A 25 14.85 -3.13 -4.78
CA SER A 25 16.05 -3.04 -5.61
C SER A 25 17.23 -2.44 -4.83
N LEU A 26 16.97 -1.47 -3.97
CA LEU A 26 17.98 -0.82 -3.14
C LEU A 26 18.44 -1.71 -1.96
N LEU A 27 17.57 -2.54 -1.41
CA LEU A 27 17.95 -3.58 -0.45
C LEU A 27 19.04 -4.51 -1.00
N LYS A 28 18.96 -4.86 -2.29
CA LYS A 28 19.95 -5.72 -2.95
C LYS A 28 21.34 -5.08 -3.02
N PHE A 29 21.41 -3.75 -3.17
CA PHE A 29 22.68 -3.00 -3.22
C PHE A 29 23.33 -2.84 -1.83
N VAL A 30 22.54 -2.63 -0.79
CA VAL A 30 23.04 -2.46 0.58
C VAL A 30 23.61 -3.77 1.16
N ASN A 31 23.17 -4.92 0.65
CA ASN A 31 23.54 -6.24 1.15
C ASN A 31 24.91 -6.75 0.68
N ILE A 32 25.58 -6.05 -0.24
CA ILE A 32 26.85 -6.51 -0.83
C ILE A 32 28.03 -6.41 0.17
N ASN A 33 27.91 -5.64 1.26
CA ASN A 33 29.07 -5.27 2.09
C ASN A 33 28.93 -5.49 3.62
N LYS A 34 27.99 -6.29 4.16
CA LYS A 34 27.79 -6.32 5.64
C LYS A 34 27.64 -7.73 6.25
N LYS A 35 28.56 -8.08 7.14
CA LYS A 35 28.60 -9.30 7.99
C LYS A 35 27.99 -9.09 9.40
N ASN A 36 26.80 -8.48 9.50
CA ASN A 36 26.19 -8.20 10.82
C ASN A 36 24.79 -8.82 10.88
N ASP A 37 24.57 -9.76 11.81
CA ASP A 37 23.31 -10.51 11.95
C ASP A 37 22.08 -9.60 12.16
N TYR A 38 22.25 -8.46 12.84
CA TYR A 38 21.20 -7.46 13.03
C TYR A 38 20.68 -6.87 11.70
N LEU A 39 21.56 -6.71 10.71
CA LEU A 39 21.18 -6.19 9.39
C LEU A 39 20.51 -7.25 8.53
N VAL A 40 20.86 -8.53 8.72
CA VAL A 40 20.18 -9.65 8.06
C VAL A 40 18.73 -9.74 8.55
N GLN A 41 18.50 -9.60 9.86
CA GLN A 41 17.16 -9.60 10.43
C GLN A 41 16.34 -8.41 9.94
N LEU A 42 16.91 -7.19 9.91
CA LEU A 42 16.26 -6.00 9.37
C LEU A 42 15.88 -6.17 7.89
N ASN A 43 16.77 -6.76 7.07
CA ASN A 43 16.50 -7.04 5.67
C ASN A 43 15.33 -8.02 5.47
N LEU A 44 15.22 -9.07 6.30
CA LEU A 44 14.09 -10.00 6.26
C LEU A 44 12.76 -9.29 6.54
N TRP A 45 12.73 -8.39 7.53
CA TRP A 45 11.54 -7.60 7.84
C TRP A 45 11.11 -6.68 6.69
N ILE A 46 12.07 -6.04 6.01
CA ILE A 46 11.76 -5.18 4.85
C ILE A 46 11.24 -6.03 3.68
N TRP A 47 11.82 -7.21 3.44
CA TRP A 47 11.32 -8.15 2.41
C TRP A 47 9.88 -8.60 2.67
N ILE A 48 9.60 -9.04 3.91
CA ILE A 48 8.25 -9.41 4.33
C ILE A 48 7.31 -8.24 4.15
N PHE A 49 7.75 -7.03 4.53
CA PHE A 49 6.94 -5.82 4.40
C PHE A 49 6.55 -5.53 2.94
N CYS A 50 7.52 -5.58 2.02
CA CYS A 50 7.29 -5.34 0.61
C CYS A 50 6.40 -6.41 -0.03
N ILE A 51 6.58 -7.70 0.31
CA ILE A 51 5.74 -8.79 -0.22
C ILE A 51 4.28 -8.61 0.21
N LEU A 52 4.04 -8.31 1.49
CA LEU A 52 2.71 -8.01 2.00
C LEU A 52 2.10 -6.78 1.32
N ALA A 53 2.88 -5.72 1.11
CA ALA A 53 2.42 -4.53 0.39
C ALA A 53 1.98 -4.87 -1.04
N MET A 54 2.74 -5.71 -1.75
CA MET A 54 2.37 -6.18 -3.09
C MET A 54 1.09 -7.01 -3.09
N ALA A 55 0.91 -7.89 -2.10
CA ALA A 55 -0.31 -8.68 -1.95
C ALA A 55 -1.55 -7.78 -1.74
N PHE A 56 -1.43 -6.71 -0.95
CA PHE A 56 -2.50 -5.72 -0.79
C PHE A 56 -2.84 -5.00 -2.11
N ILE A 57 -1.84 -4.59 -2.88
CA ILE A 57 -2.07 -3.93 -4.18
C ILE A 57 -2.82 -4.87 -5.13
N ILE A 58 -2.40 -6.14 -5.21
CA ILE A 58 -3.03 -7.14 -6.07
C ILE A 58 -4.48 -7.40 -5.65
N THR A 59 -4.74 -7.56 -4.35
CA THR A 59 -6.10 -7.81 -3.85
C THR A 59 -7.04 -6.63 -4.12
N ILE A 60 -6.56 -5.39 -3.97
CA ILE A 60 -7.34 -4.18 -4.32
C ILE A 60 -7.65 -4.17 -5.82
N LEU A 61 -6.68 -4.43 -6.69
CA LEU A 61 -6.87 -4.49 -8.15
C LEU A 61 -7.88 -5.56 -8.56
N ILE A 62 -7.77 -6.78 -8.02
CA ILE A 62 -8.72 -7.87 -8.28
C ILE A 62 -10.13 -7.46 -7.85
N THR A 63 -10.26 -6.82 -6.69
CA THR A 63 -11.55 -6.36 -6.16
C THR A 63 -12.18 -5.31 -7.07
N ILE A 64 -11.36 -4.40 -7.64
CA ILE A 64 -11.83 -3.40 -8.63
C ILE A 64 -12.30 -4.08 -9.92
N LEU A 65 -11.58 -5.11 -10.39
CA LEU A 65 -11.90 -5.82 -11.64
C LEU A 65 -13.17 -6.68 -11.56
N LEU A 66 -13.42 -7.32 -10.41
CA LEU A 66 -14.53 -8.26 -10.23
C LEU A 66 -15.94 -7.63 -10.31
N LYS A 67 -16.08 -6.29 -10.20
CA LYS A 67 -17.34 -5.53 -10.35
C LYS A 67 -18.59 -6.14 -9.66
N LYS A 68 -18.44 -6.89 -8.55
CA LYS A 68 -19.58 -7.39 -7.75
C LYS A 68 -20.23 -6.25 -6.94
N LYS A 69 -21.49 -6.41 -6.54
CA LYS A 69 -22.26 -5.40 -5.78
C LYS A 69 -21.50 -4.81 -4.57
N ASN A 70 -20.75 -5.63 -3.84
CA ASN A 70 -20.04 -5.19 -2.62
C ASN A 70 -18.57 -4.79 -2.84
N THR A 71 -18.07 -4.77 -4.09
CA THR A 71 -16.65 -4.51 -4.34
C THR A 71 -16.21 -3.13 -3.89
N PHE A 72 -17.09 -2.14 -3.94
CA PHE A 72 -16.75 -0.77 -3.52
C PHE A 72 -16.53 -0.68 -2.01
N PHE A 73 -17.34 -1.36 -1.21
CA PHE A 73 -17.18 -1.40 0.25
C PHE A 73 -15.87 -2.10 0.62
N VAL A 74 -15.66 -3.30 0.08
CA VAL A 74 -14.47 -4.11 0.33
C VAL A 74 -13.21 -3.38 -0.12
N CYS A 75 -13.21 -2.75 -1.29
CA CYS A 75 -12.09 -1.96 -1.80
C CYS A 75 -11.75 -0.78 -0.87
N SER A 76 -12.77 -0.10 -0.32
CA SER A 76 -12.55 1.02 0.59
C SER A 76 -11.91 0.58 1.91
N ILE A 77 -12.38 -0.54 2.48
CA ILE A 77 -11.80 -1.15 3.67
C ILE A 77 -10.35 -1.58 3.41
N LEU A 78 -10.10 -2.24 2.28
CA LEU A 78 -8.75 -2.63 1.88
C LEU A 78 -7.83 -1.43 1.70
N CYS A 79 -8.31 -0.30 1.16
CA CYS A 79 -7.53 0.94 1.06
C CYS A 79 -7.18 1.51 2.44
N ILE A 80 -8.12 1.47 3.39
CA ILE A 80 -7.87 1.95 4.76
C ILE A 80 -6.85 1.06 5.47
N ILE A 81 -7.04 -0.26 5.41
CA ILE A 81 -6.11 -1.24 6.00
C ILE A 81 -4.72 -1.07 5.38
N PHE A 82 -4.65 -0.95 4.07
CA PHE A 82 -3.39 -0.76 3.36
C PHE A 82 -2.73 0.59 3.70
N GLY A 83 -3.51 1.65 3.87
CA GLY A 83 -3.00 2.95 4.31
C GLY A 83 -2.39 2.93 5.71
N ILE A 84 -3.04 2.26 6.67
CA ILE A 84 -2.51 2.04 8.02
C ILE A 84 -1.20 1.22 7.93
N TYR A 85 -1.21 0.16 7.15
CA TYR A 85 -0.05 -0.70 6.95
C TYR A 85 1.15 0.06 6.38
N LEU A 86 0.95 0.91 5.37
CA LEU A 86 2.00 1.77 4.82
C LEU A 86 2.48 2.83 5.82
N SER A 87 1.64 3.26 6.74
CA SER A 87 2.02 4.22 7.79
C SER A 87 3.03 3.61 8.78
N LEU A 88 2.98 2.28 8.99
CA LEU A 88 3.94 1.55 9.81
C LEU A 88 5.31 1.37 9.14
N SER A 89 5.44 1.75 7.87
CA SER A 89 6.71 1.66 7.13
C SER A 89 7.85 2.43 7.78
N PHE A 90 7.59 3.46 8.59
CA PHE A 90 8.62 4.20 9.32
C PHE A 90 9.43 3.34 10.29
N ILE A 91 8.78 2.33 10.87
CA ILE A 91 9.37 1.45 11.88
C ILE A 91 10.26 0.40 11.20
N VAL A 92 9.89 0.00 9.97
CA VAL A 92 10.46 -1.16 9.28
C VAL A 92 11.45 -0.76 8.19
N VAL A 93 11.15 0.31 7.47
CA VAL A 93 11.92 0.81 6.33
C VAL A 93 12.51 2.16 6.71
N SER A 94 13.80 2.35 6.44
CA SER A 94 14.53 3.57 6.84
C SER A 94 13.78 4.85 6.45
N TYR A 95 14.06 5.94 7.16
CA TYR A 95 13.40 7.25 6.99
C TYR A 95 13.21 7.67 5.52
N TYR A 96 14.19 7.40 4.64
CA TYR A 96 14.17 7.76 3.22
C TYR A 96 13.04 7.11 2.42
N PHE A 97 12.61 5.89 2.78
CA PHE A 97 11.51 5.17 2.12
C PHE A 97 10.25 5.07 2.97
N GLY A 98 10.38 5.23 4.29
CA GLY A 98 9.23 5.35 5.19
C GLY A 98 8.38 6.58 4.90
N VAL A 99 9.00 7.75 4.71
CA VAL A 99 8.26 9.01 4.49
C VAL A 99 7.37 8.98 3.23
N PRO A 100 7.87 8.56 2.04
CA PRO A 100 7.02 8.41 0.86
C PRO A 100 5.85 7.42 1.07
N ASN A 101 6.10 6.31 1.77
CA ASN A 101 5.06 5.31 2.06
C ASN A 101 3.98 5.86 3.00
N ILE A 102 4.34 6.66 4.00
CA ILE A 102 3.36 7.32 4.88
C ILE A 102 2.48 8.29 4.09
N ILE A 103 3.06 9.10 3.20
CA ILE A 103 2.30 10.05 2.38
C ILE A 103 1.26 9.31 1.54
N ILE A 104 1.68 8.21 0.90
CA ILE A 104 0.77 7.34 0.13
C ILE A 104 -0.29 6.70 1.05
N GLY A 105 0.11 6.28 2.26
CA GLY A 105 -0.80 5.70 3.23
C GLY A 105 -1.90 6.67 3.66
N ILE A 106 -1.56 7.94 3.91
CA ILE A 106 -2.52 9.01 4.21
C ILE A 106 -3.45 9.25 3.03
N ILE A 107 -2.93 9.29 1.80
CA ILE A 107 -3.74 9.45 0.59
C ILE A 107 -4.74 8.28 0.46
N LEU A 108 -4.30 7.04 0.66
CA LEU A 108 -5.17 5.86 0.63
C LEU A 108 -6.25 5.88 1.72
N LEU A 109 -5.91 6.34 2.92
CA LEU A 109 -6.86 6.55 4.01
C LEU A 109 -7.94 7.55 3.61
N THR A 110 -7.54 8.72 3.09
CA THR A 110 -8.50 9.75 2.66
C THR A 110 -9.40 9.26 1.53
N ILE A 111 -8.84 8.58 0.52
CA ILE A 111 -9.61 7.98 -0.59
C ILE A 111 -10.59 6.94 -0.03
N GLY A 112 -10.12 5.99 0.78
CA GLY A 112 -10.96 4.95 1.38
C GLY A 112 -12.11 5.53 2.21
N SER A 113 -11.83 6.54 3.05
CA SER A 113 -12.86 7.22 3.85
C SER A 113 -13.89 7.95 2.97
N ILE A 114 -13.46 8.64 1.91
CA ILE A 114 -14.37 9.29 0.95
C ILE A 114 -15.26 8.26 0.26
N TYR A 115 -14.70 7.12 -0.13
CA TYR A 115 -15.46 6.05 -0.79
C TYR A 115 -16.50 5.41 0.12
N ILE A 116 -16.19 5.19 1.41
CA ILE A 116 -17.17 4.72 2.39
C ILE A 116 -18.28 5.75 2.53
N ASN A 117 -17.92 7.02 2.76
CA ASN A 117 -18.91 8.05 3.07
C ASN A 117 -19.87 8.32 1.90
N LYS A 118 -19.39 8.25 0.65
CA LYS A 118 -20.22 8.46 -0.55
C LYS A 118 -21.13 7.30 -0.93
N ASN A 119 -20.88 6.11 -0.39
CA ASN A 119 -21.66 4.92 -0.72
C ASN A 119 -22.49 4.42 0.47
N LYS A 120 -22.52 5.17 1.60
CA LYS A 120 -23.28 4.85 2.82
C LYS A 120 -24.72 4.41 2.56
N ASP A 121 -25.37 5.02 1.58
CA ASP A 121 -26.78 4.79 1.26
C ASP A 121 -27.03 3.53 0.38
N ASN A 122 -25.98 2.92 -0.17
CA ASN A 122 -26.07 1.69 -0.97
C ASN A 122 -25.67 0.42 -0.19
N TYR A 123 -25.47 0.55 1.13
CA TYR A 123 -24.97 -0.52 1.99
C TYR A 123 -26.05 -1.18 2.86
N TYR A 124 -27.30 -0.70 2.77
CA TYR A 124 -28.48 -1.27 3.42
C TYR A 124 -29.50 -1.71 2.36
#